data_AF-A0A932IPN7-F1
#
_entry.id   AF-A0A932IPN7-F1
#
_cell.length_a   1.000
_cell.length_b   1.000
_cell.length_c   1.000
_cell.angle_alpha   90.00
_cell.angle_beta   90.00
_cell.angle_gamma   90.00
#
_symmetry.space_group_name_H-M   'P 1'
#
loop_
_entity.id
_entity.type
_entity.pdbx_description
1 polymer ?
#
loop_
_entity_poly.entity_id
_entity_poly.type
_entity_poly.pdbx_seq_one_letter_code
_entity_poly.pdbx_strand_id
1 'polypeptide(L)' 'FFVAHGTHDPIIPVSMGRRAIFLLEQANADLLYKEYPMAHQISDESLSDMNLWLREKLKVKN' A
#
# COMPACT_ATOMS: atom_id res chain seq x y z
N PHE A 1 -5.31 -4.18 5.80
CA PHE A 1 -4.38 -3.04 5.68
C PHE A 1 -4.19 -2.70 4.22
N PHE A 2 -3.96 -1.42 3.92
CA PHE A 2 -3.50 -0.96 2.61
C PHE A 2 -2.05 -0.52 2.74
N VAL A 3 -1.19 -1.02 1.86
CA VAL A 3 0.23 -0.67 1.81
C VAL A 3 0.54 -0.25 0.38
N ALA A 4 1.12 0.93 0.22
CA ALA A 4 1.57 1.46 -1.06
C ALA A 4 3.06 1.81 -0.99
N HIS A 5 3.82 1.58 -2.07
CA HIS A 5 5.23 1.96 -2.13
C HIS A 5 5.63 2.50 -3.50
N GLY A 6 6.53 3.50 -3.53
CA GLY A 6 7.10 4.03 -4.76
C GLY A 6 8.27 3.19 -5.27
N THR A 7 8.22 2.68 -6.50
CA THR A 7 9.33 1.89 -7.07
C THR A 7 10.59 2.70 -7.33
N HIS A 8 10.48 4.03 -7.39
CA HIS A 8 11.58 4.98 -7.58
C HIS A 8 11.91 5.75 -6.30
N ASP A 9 11.43 5.31 -5.13
CA ASP A 9 11.71 5.95 -3.85
C ASP A 9 13.22 5.90 -3.54
N PRO A 10 13.91 7.07 -3.51
CA PRO A 10 15.34 7.11 -3.26
C PRO A 10 15.69 7.09 -1.75
N ILE A 11 14.70 7.24 -0.87
CA ILE A 11 14.88 7.33 0.58
C ILE A 11 14.65 5.95 1.22
N ILE A 12 13.57 5.27 0.82
CA ILE A 12 13.22 3.93 1.30
C ILE A 12 13.09 3.01 0.08
N PRO A 13 14.09 2.16 -0.21
CA PRO A 13 14.03 1.26 -1.35
C PRO A 13 12.80 0.33 -1.30
N VAL A 14 12.18 0.09 -2.46
CA VAL A 14 10.99 -0.78 -2.58
C VAL A 14 11.19 -2.18 -2.01
N SER A 15 12.43 -2.68 -1.98
CA SER A 15 12.77 -3.96 -1.36
C SER A 15 12.44 -4.02 0.13
N MET A 16 12.51 -2.91 0.85
CA MET A 16 12.08 -2.82 2.25
C MET A 16 10.57 -2.95 2.38
N GLY A 17 9.81 -2.30 1.48
CA GLY A 17 8.36 -2.45 1.39
C GLY A 17 7.96 -3.90 1.14
N ARG A 18 8.57 -4.55 0.14
CA ARG A 18 8.35 -5.98 -0.16
C ARG A 18 8.70 -6.89 1.01
N ARG A 19 9.78 -6.59 1.75
CA ARG A 19 10.14 -7.34 2.97
C ARG A 19 9.09 -7.18 4.07
N ALA A 20 8.54 -5.98 4.26
CA ALA A 20 7.47 -5.75 5.21
C ALA A 20 6.20 -6.53 4.84
N ILE A 21 5.84 -6.59 3.55
CA ILE A 21 4.72 -7.41 3.06
C ILE A 21 4.92 -8.87 3.39
N PHE A 22 6.09 -9.44 3.09
CA PHE A 22 6.41 -10.82 3.44
C PHE A 22 6.16 -11.09 4.94
N LEU A 23 6.62 -10.20 5.83
CA LEU A 23 6.41 -10.37 7.28
C LEU A 23 4.93 -10.26 7.69
N LEU A 24 4.17 -9.35 7.07
CA LEU A 24 2.74 -9.18 7.35
C LEU A 24 1.91 -10.36 6.84
N GLU A 25 2.27 -10.94 5.69
CA GLU A 25 1.66 -12.16 5.17
C GLU A 25 1.91 -13.35 6.09
N GLN A 26 3.14 -13.52 6.61
CA GLN A 26 3.44 -14.54 7.62
C GLN A 26 2.63 -14.36 8.91
N ALA A 27 2.21 -13.14 9.23
CA ALA A 27 1.34 -12.83 10.35
C ALA A 27 -0.16 -13.00 10.03
N ASN A 28 -0.53 -13.53 8.85
CA ASN A 28 -1.91 -13.67 8.36
C ASN A 28 -2.68 -12.35 8.31
N ALA A 29 -2.00 -11.23 8.03
CA ALA A 29 -2.67 -9.95 7.85
C ALA A 29 -3.50 -9.97 6.55
N ASP A 30 -4.72 -9.41 6.61
CA ASP A 30 -5.51 -9.09 5.40
C ASP A 30 -4.89 -7.84 4.75
N LEU A 31 -4.18 -8.01 3.63
CA LEU A 31 -3.38 -6.97 2.98
C LEU A 31 -3.84 -6.69 1.56
N LEU A 32 -3.82 -5.41 1.19
CA LEU A 32 -3.75 -4.96 -0.18
C LEU A 32 -2.43 -4.20 -0.37
N TYR A 33 -1.48 -4.80 -1.09
CA TYR A 33 -0.20 -4.18 -1.44
C TYR A 33 -0.20 -3.69 -2.89
N LYS A 34 0.24 -2.45 -3.10
CA LYS A 34 0.40 -1.86 -4.43
C LYS A 34 1.73 -1.11 -4.55
N GLU A 35 2.31 -1.15 -5.74
CA GLU A 35 3.53 -0.40 -6.09
C GLU A 35 3.23 0.55 -7.23
N TYR A 36 3.85 1.73 -7.21
CA TYR A 36 3.62 2.78 -8.22
C TYR A 36 4.95 3.34 -8.72
N PRO A 37 5.06 3.77 -9.99
CA PRO A 37 6.25 4.45 -10.53
C PRO A 37 6.40 5.88 -9.98
N MET A 38 6.60 5.99 -8.67
CA MET A 38 6.73 7.24 -7.91
C MET A 38 7.95 7.20 -6.99
N ALA A 39 8.45 8.38 -6.60
CA ALA A 39 9.53 8.54 -5.62
C ALA A 39 8.97 8.46 -4.17
N HIS A 40 9.64 9.10 -3.21
CA HIS A 40 9.17 9.21 -1.83
C HIS A 40 8.01 10.23 -1.68
N GLN A 41 6.85 9.91 -2.25
CA GLN A 41 5.69 10.79 -2.30
C GLN A 41 4.38 10.01 -2.50
N ILE A 42 3.25 10.72 -2.51
CA ILE A 42 1.93 10.18 -2.85
C ILE A 42 1.58 10.63 -4.27
N SER A 43 1.29 9.68 -5.17
CA SER A 43 0.75 9.97 -6.50
C SER A 43 -0.79 9.98 -6.48
N ASP A 44 -1.40 10.65 -7.46
CA ASP A 44 -2.87 10.66 -7.62
C ASP A 44 -3.44 9.24 -7.75
N GLU A 45 -2.73 8.34 -8.44
CA GLU A 45 -3.12 6.94 -8.59
C GLU A 45 -3.12 6.22 -7.24
N SER A 46 -2.05 6.36 -6.45
CA SER A 46 -1.94 5.74 -5.12
C SER A 46 -3.00 6.27 -4.15
N LEU A 47 -3.30 7.57 -4.23
CA LEU A 47 -4.34 8.22 -3.44
C LEU A 47 -5.74 7.70 -3.82
N SER A 48 -6.01 7.56 -5.12
CA SER A 48 -7.28 7.03 -5.62
C SER A 48 -7.52 5.61 -5.11
N ASP A 49 -6.52 4.74 -5.22
CA ASP A 49 -6.60 3.36 -4.74
C ASP A 49 -6.79 3.25 -3.23
N MET A 50 -6.06 4.06 -2.45
CA MET A 50 -6.24 4.13 -1.01
C MET A 50 -7.67 4.55 -0.65
N ASN A 51 -8.22 5.54 -1.35
CA ASN A 51 -9.58 6.01 -1.15
C ASN A 51 -10.63 4.93 -1.46
N LEU A 52 -10.45 4.17 -2.54
CA LEU A 52 -11.32 3.05 -2.88
C LEU A 52 -11.29 1.97 -1.79
N TRP A 53 -10.08 1.54 -1.40
CA TRP A 53 -9.90 0.56 -0.33
C TRP A 53 -10.55 1.03 0.97
N LEU A 54 -10.35 2.29 1.36
CA LEU A 54 -10.91 2.84 2.59
C LEU A 54 -12.44 2.84 2.54
N ARG A 55 -13.05 3.26 1.42
CA ARG A 55 -14.50 3.22 1.24
C ARG A 55 -15.05 1.81 1.36
N GLU A 56 -14.37 0.81 0.81
CA GLU A 56 -14.78 -0.60 0.92
C GLU A 56 -14.71 -1.10 2.36
N LYS A 57 -13.64 -0.77 3.09
CA LYS A 57 -13.48 -1.18 4.50
C LYS A 57 -14.45 -0.45 5.43
N LEU A 58 -14.83 0.79 5.11
CA LEU A 58 -15.76 1.60 5.87
C LEU A 58 -17.23 1.45 5.45
N LYS A 59 -17.57 0.52 4.53
CA LYS A 59 -18.98 0.21 4.26
C LYS A 59 -19.65 -0.25 5.55
N VAL A 60 -20.32 0.69 6.23
CA VAL A 60 -21.23 0.41 7.34
C VAL A 60 -22.32 -0.45 6.74
N LYS A 61 -22.45 -1.69 7.23
CA LYS A 61 -23.64 -2.49 6.97
C LYS A 61 -24.81 -1.74 7.62
N ASN A 62 -25.59 -1.05 6.82
CA ASN A 62 -26.94 -0.62 7.21
C ASN A 62 -27.81 -1.86 7.43
#